data_AF-A0A1B6MEF1-F1
#
_entry.id   AF-A0A1B6MEF1-F1
#
_cell.length_a   1.000
_cell.length_b   1.000
_cell.length_c   1.000
_cell.angle_alpha   90.00
_cell.angle_beta   90.00
_cell.angle_gamma   90.00
#
_symmetry.space_group_name_H-M   'P 1'
#
loop_
_entity.id
_entity.type
_entity.pdbx_description
1 polymer ?
#
loop_
_entity_poly.entity_id
_entity_poly.type
_entity_poly.pdbx_seq_one_letter_code
_entity_poly.pdbx_strand_id
1 'polypeptide(L)'
;GWLYKSEDEWPSSTPLPDTREIENEKKRSFVTINTIEPSPTIAETLGNRISKYSMIVKTIAWMLRLSPKNKVKSEADISSEEFKTAEKTLLRLIQEESFHNDLKCKALCGINTYIDEDGITRLKSRPGADPGGGHRGQLPPPSAETKEKKERKEKNLKITQ
;
A
#
# COMPACT_ATOMS: atom_id res chain seq x y z
N GLY A 1 20.95 43.89 -13.04
CA GLY A 1 20.85 43.39 -11.65
C GLY A 1 22.23 43.21 -11.07
N TRP A 2 22.37 43.26 -9.75
CA TRP A 2 23.65 43.05 -9.04
C TRP A 2 24.33 41.71 -9.36
N LEU A 3 23.55 40.73 -9.85
CA LEU A 3 24.03 39.43 -10.34
C LEU A 3 25.09 39.49 -11.46
N TYR A 4 25.17 40.60 -12.19
CA TYR A 4 26.11 40.78 -13.31
C TYR A 4 27.30 41.68 -12.96
N LYS A 5 27.48 41.96 -11.67
CA LYS A 5 28.51 42.87 -11.16
C LYS A 5 29.52 42.13 -10.29
N SER A 6 30.68 42.75 -10.05
CA SER A 6 31.71 42.20 -9.17
C SER A 6 31.19 42.03 -7.74
N GLU A 7 31.82 41.11 -7.00
CA GLU A 7 31.44 40.73 -5.63
C GLU A 7 31.35 41.94 -4.68
N ASP A 8 32.17 42.97 -4.91
CA ASP A 8 32.17 44.21 -4.13
C ASP A 8 30.86 45.02 -4.25
N GLU A 9 30.10 44.81 -5.31
CA GLU A 9 28.81 45.47 -5.55
C GLU A 9 27.61 44.61 -5.13
N TRP A 10 27.85 43.49 -4.47
CA TRP A 10 26.78 42.65 -3.95
C TRP A 10 26.14 43.33 -2.74
N PRO A 11 24.83 43.15 -2.53
CA PRO A 11 24.20 43.61 -1.31
C PRO A 11 24.85 42.92 -0.11
N SER A 12 25.62 43.68 0.68
CA SER A 12 26.36 43.19 1.83
C SER A 12 25.50 43.03 3.09
N SER A 13 24.24 43.47 3.04
CA SER A 13 23.27 43.30 4.12
C SER A 13 22.22 42.26 3.76
N THR A 14 21.93 41.37 4.72
CA THR A 14 20.73 40.54 4.67
C THR A 14 19.50 41.44 4.77
N PRO A 15 18.63 41.49 3.75
CA PRO A 15 17.40 42.26 3.83
C PRO A 15 16.53 41.72 4.96
N LEU A 16 15.97 42.63 5.76
CA LEU A 16 15.04 42.26 6.83
C LEU A 16 13.79 41.65 6.20
N PRO A 17 13.28 40.51 6.71
CA PRO A 17 12.11 39.87 6.13
C PRO A 17 10.89 40.78 6.28
N ASP A 18 10.18 41.06 5.18
CA ASP A 18 8.88 41.73 5.25
C ASP A 18 7.86 40.72 5.82
N THR A 19 7.47 40.94 7.07
CA THR A 19 6.51 40.07 7.78
C THR A 19 5.14 40.03 7.08
N ARG A 20 4.76 41.10 6.37
CA ARG A 20 3.50 41.17 5.62
C ARG A 20 3.56 40.33 4.36
N GLU A 21 4.70 40.34 3.66
CA GLU A 21 4.92 39.48 2.50
C GLU A 21 4.89 38.00 2.90
N ILE A 22 5.56 37.65 4.00
CA ILE A 22 5.53 36.30 4.58
C ILE A 22 4.10 35.87 4.93
N GLU A 23 3.31 36.73 5.57
CA GLU A 23 1.92 36.43 5.88
C GLU A 23 1.05 36.28 4.63
N ASN A 24 1.29 37.09 3.60
CA ASN A 24 0.59 37.00 2.33
C ASN A 24 0.95 35.71 1.58
N GLU A 25 2.21 35.28 1.62
CA GLU A 25 2.64 33.99 1.07
C GLU A 25 2.00 32.82 1.83
N LYS A 26 1.98 32.87 3.17
CA LYS A 26 1.27 31.90 4.00
C LYS A 26 -0.22 31.81 3.64
N LYS A 27 -0.90 32.96 3.51
CA LYS A 27 -2.33 33.01 3.11
C LYS A 27 -2.54 32.48 1.70
N ARG A 28 -1.66 32.81 0.75
CA ARG A 28 -1.70 32.27 -0.62
C ARG A 28 -1.54 30.75 -0.62
N SER A 29 -0.57 30.22 0.11
CA SER A 29 -0.36 28.76 0.23
C SER A 29 -1.60 28.04 0.79
N PHE A 30 -2.29 28.64 1.77
CA PHE A 30 -3.53 28.10 2.33
C PHE A 30 -4.72 28.15 1.36
N VAL A 31 -4.88 29.27 0.64
CA VAL A 31 -5.95 29.43 -0.36
C VAL A 31 -5.77 28.46 -1.53
N THR A 32 -4.53 28.23 -1.96
CA THR A 32 -4.23 27.24 -3.00
C THR A 32 -4.55 25.82 -2.55
N ILE A 33 -4.39 25.47 -1.27
CA ILE A 33 -4.77 24.14 -0.74
C ILE A 33 -6.29 23.93 -0.74
N ASN A 34 -7.08 24.98 -0.49
CA ASN A 34 -8.55 24.88 -0.39
C ASN A 34 -9.28 25.03 -1.74
N THR A 35 -8.58 25.45 -2.80
CA THR A 35 -9.14 25.69 -4.14
C THR A 35 -8.72 24.60 -5.14
N ILE A 36 -8.25 23.45 -4.66
CA ILE A 36 -7.85 22.34 -5.52
C ILE A 36 -9.15 21.62 -5.94
N GLU A 37 -9.40 21.56 -7.24
CA GLU A 37 -10.17 20.49 -7.90
C GLU A 37 -9.84 19.12 -7.27
N PRO A 38 -10.70 18.08 -7.36
CA PRO A 38 -10.36 16.77 -6.80
C PRO A 38 -8.94 16.38 -7.23
N SER A 39 -8.06 16.20 -6.24
CA SER A 39 -6.64 15.95 -6.48
C SER A 39 -6.54 14.71 -7.38
N PRO A 40 -5.76 14.76 -8.48
CA PRO A 40 -5.65 13.62 -9.37
C PRO A 40 -5.16 12.41 -8.57
N THR A 41 -5.77 11.26 -8.82
CA THR A 41 -5.42 10.01 -8.15
C THR A 41 -3.94 9.69 -8.37
N ILE A 42 -3.35 8.89 -7.49
CA ILE A 42 -1.97 8.41 -7.65
C ILE A 42 -1.83 7.62 -8.95
N ALA A 43 -2.87 6.85 -9.32
CA ALA A 43 -2.94 6.14 -10.58
C ALA A 43 -2.89 7.11 -11.79
N GLU A 44 -3.66 8.19 -11.79
CA GLU A 44 -3.64 9.20 -12.86
C GLU A 44 -2.33 9.98 -12.88
N THR A 45 -1.84 10.39 -11.71
CA THR A 45 -0.64 11.23 -11.59
C THR A 45 0.61 10.50 -12.07
N LEU A 46 0.79 9.25 -11.66
CA LEU A 46 1.98 8.47 -12.01
C LEU A 46 1.79 7.71 -13.33
N GLY A 47 0.61 7.13 -13.56
CA GLY A 47 0.33 6.34 -14.76
C GLY A 47 0.36 7.16 -16.05
N ASN A 48 -0.09 8.42 -16.01
CA ASN A 48 -0.05 9.29 -17.21
C ASN A 48 1.34 9.83 -17.51
N ARG A 49 2.24 9.89 -16.52
CA ARG A 49 3.58 10.48 -16.66
C ARG A 49 4.69 9.44 -16.86
N ILE A 50 4.48 8.23 -16.36
CA ILE A 50 5.49 7.17 -16.34
C ILE A 50 4.93 5.92 -17.03
N SER A 51 5.46 5.62 -18.22
CA SER A 51 4.97 4.51 -19.06
C SER A 51 5.36 3.12 -18.56
N LYS A 52 6.37 3.01 -17.69
CA LYS A 52 6.86 1.73 -17.15
C LYS A 52 6.46 1.55 -15.70
N TYR A 53 5.73 0.49 -15.39
CA TYR A 53 5.34 0.12 -14.02
C TYR A 53 6.54 0.08 -13.06
N SER A 54 7.65 -0.54 -13.48
CA SER A 54 8.86 -0.62 -12.67
C SER A 54 9.45 0.74 -12.32
N MET A 55 9.28 1.75 -13.17
CA MET A 55 9.71 3.13 -12.89
C MET A 55 8.76 3.81 -11.89
N ILE A 56 7.45 3.52 -11.95
CA ILE A 56 6.49 4.00 -10.93
C ILE A 56 6.88 3.46 -9.56
N VAL A 57 7.13 2.15 -9.45
CA VAL A 57 7.53 1.52 -8.19
C VAL A 57 8.87 2.07 -7.69
N LYS A 58 9.86 2.28 -8.56
CA LYS A 58 11.13 2.94 -8.18
C LYS A 58 10.92 4.35 -7.65
N THR A 59 10.05 5.14 -8.28
CA THR A 59 9.72 6.50 -7.80
C THR A 59 9.10 6.46 -6.41
N ILE A 60 8.15 5.55 -6.17
CA ILE A 60 7.57 5.33 -4.83
C ILE A 60 8.65 4.92 -3.83
N ALA A 61 9.58 4.03 -4.20
CA ALA A 61 10.68 3.61 -3.33
C ALA A 61 11.58 4.80 -2.91
N TRP A 62 11.91 5.67 -3.86
CA TRP A 62 12.65 6.90 -3.57
C TRP A 62 11.87 7.86 -2.68
N MET A 63 10.56 8.04 -2.92
CA MET A 63 9.70 8.84 -2.05
C MET A 63 9.66 8.28 -0.62
N LEU A 64 9.60 6.95 -0.47
CA LEU A 64 9.66 6.31 0.84
C LEU A 64 10.99 6.57 1.55
N ARG A 65 12.14 6.55 0.86
CA ARG A 65 13.45 6.90 1.47
C ARG A 65 13.48 8.31 2.05
N LEU A 66 12.79 9.26 1.41
CA LEU A 66 12.69 10.63 1.89
C LEU A 66 11.81 10.77 3.14
N SER A 67 11.03 9.73 3.48
CA SER A 67 10.22 9.75 4.69
C SER A 67 11.09 9.89 5.94
N PRO A 68 10.74 10.77 6.89
CA PRO A 68 11.51 10.97 8.12
C PRO A 68 11.60 9.71 9.01
N LYS A 69 10.72 8.73 8.76
CA LYS A 69 10.72 7.44 9.45
C LYS A 69 11.86 6.51 9.00
N ASN A 70 12.44 6.77 7.83
CA ASN A 70 13.53 5.98 7.27
C ASN A 70 14.89 6.57 7.67
N LYS A 71 15.68 5.75 8.38
CA LYS A 71 17.04 6.11 8.82
C LYS A 71 18.08 5.93 7.73
N VAL A 72 17.76 5.17 6.68
CA VAL A 72 18.67 4.87 5.56
C VAL A 72 18.47 5.93 4.49
N LYS A 73 19.37 6.92 4.48
CA LYS A 73 19.50 7.90 3.40
C LYS A 73 20.72 7.52 2.58
N SER A 74 20.59 6.46 1.80
CA SER A 74 21.66 5.99 0.91
C SER A 74 21.39 6.48 -0.51
N GLU A 75 22.45 6.91 -1.19
CA GLU A 75 22.45 7.17 -2.64
C GLU A 75 22.57 5.86 -3.45
N ALA A 76 22.72 4.72 -2.80
CA ALA A 76 22.80 3.42 -3.46
C ALA A 76 21.50 3.09 -4.22
N ASP A 77 21.58 2.12 -5.12
CA ASP A 77 20.41 1.63 -5.85
C ASP A 77 19.29 1.11 -4.91
N ILE A 78 18.06 1.11 -5.42
CA ILE A 78 16.90 0.55 -4.71
C ILE A 78 17.08 -0.97 -4.53
N SER A 79 17.09 -1.43 -3.28
CA SER A 79 17.16 -2.87 -2.95
C SER A 79 15.88 -3.62 -3.34
N SER A 80 15.94 -4.96 -3.38
CA SER A 80 14.76 -5.78 -3.70
C SER A 80 13.65 -5.63 -2.66
N GLU A 81 14.03 -5.49 -1.39
CA GLU A 81 13.12 -5.31 -0.26
C GLU A 81 12.40 -3.96 -0.33
N GLU A 82 13.13 -2.88 -0.64
CA GLU A 82 12.55 -1.56 -0.86
C GLU A 82 11.61 -1.57 -2.06
N PHE A 83 12.01 -2.23 -3.15
CA PHE A 83 11.17 -2.35 -4.34
C PHE A 83 9.84 -3.05 -4.03
N LYS A 84 9.89 -4.20 -3.31
CA LYS A 84 8.68 -4.92 -2.87
C LYS A 84 7.81 -4.09 -1.93
N THR A 85 8.44 -3.35 -1.01
CA THR A 85 7.73 -2.47 -0.08
C THR A 85 7.03 -1.33 -0.81
N ALA A 86 7.71 -0.74 -1.79
CA ALA A 86 7.15 0.31 -2.65
C ALA A 86 6.01 -0.23 -3.51
N GLU A 87 6.13 -1.44 -4.05
CA GLU A 87 5.10 -2.10 -4.84
C GLU A 87 3.81 -2.32 -4.02
N LYS A 88 3.94 -2.89 -2.81
CA LYS A 88 2.83 -3.06 -1.88
C LYS A 88 2.20 -1.71 -1.50
N THR A 89 3.02 -0.70 -1.25
CA THR A 89 2.55 0.65 -0.92
C THR A 89 1.74 1.25 -2.06
N LEU A 90 2.22 1.14 -3.30
CA LEU A 90 1.51 1.59 -4.50
C LEU A 90 0.16 0.88 -4.65
N LEU A 91 0.14 -0.45 -4.49
CA LEU A 91 -1.10 -1.23 -4.55
C LEU A 91 -2.10 -0.78 -3.49
N ARG A 92 -1.66 -0.60 -2.25
CA ARG A 92 -2.51 -0.15 -1.14
C ARG A 92 -3.11 1.23 -1.44
N LEU A 93 -2.31 2.17 -1.94
CA LEU A 93 -2.78 3.52 -2.28
C LEU A 93 -3.84 3.49 -3.40
N ILE A 94 -3.60 2.74 -4.47
CA ILE A 94 -4.56 2.60 -5.58
C ILE A 94 -5.86 1.97 -5.09
N GLN A 95 -5.79 0.94 -4.23
CA GLN A 95 -6.97 0.29 -3.67
C GLN A 95 -7.73 1.19 -2.71
N GLU A 96 -7.02 1.99 -1.91
CA GLU A 96 -7.62 2.99 -1.03
C GLU A 96 -8.38 4.05 -1.84
N GLU A 97 -7.81 4.53 -2.95
CA GLU A 97 -8.49 5.46 -3.86
C GLU A 97 -9.70 4.80 -4.56
N SER A 98 -9.59 3.52 -4.94
CA SER A 98 -10.62 2.84 -5.73
C SER A 98 -11.79 2.33 -4.90
N PHE A 99 -11.52 1.86 -3.67
CA PHE A 99 -12.48 1.16 -2.84
C PHE A 99 -12.77 1.88 -1.52
N HIS A 100 -12.04 2.95 -1.20
CA HIS A 100 -12.15 3.69 0.07
C HIS A 100 -12.02 2.79 1.31
N ASN A 101 -11.21 1.74 1.21
CA ASN A 101 -11.07 0.69 2.22
C ASN A 101 -12.40 0.00 2.61
N ASP A 102 -13.42 0.08 1.75
CA ASP A 102 -14.72 -0.56 1.93
C ASP A 102 -14.83 -1.84 1.11
N LEU A 103 -14.75 -2.99 1.80
CA LEU A 103 -14.94 -4.30 1.18
C LEU A 103 -16.37 -4.54 0.68
N LYS A 104 -17.34 -3.71 1.08
CA LYS A 104 -18.73 -3.75 0.62
C LYS A 104 -19.00 -2.81 -0.53
N CYS A 105 -17.99 -2.11 -1.04
CA CYS A 105 -18.18 -1.19 -2.17
C CYS A 105 -18.71 -1.95 -3.39
N LYS A 106 -19.42 -1.23 -4.27
CA LYS A 106 -20.07 -1.81 -5.46
C LYS A 106 -19.09 -2.59 -6.34
N ALA A 107 -17.83 -2.13 -6.43
CA ALA A 107 -16.79 -2.76 -7.23
C ALA A 107 -16.33 -4.13 -6.69
N LEU A 108 -16.47 -4.38 -5.38
CA LEU A 108 -16.08 -5.63 -4.73
C LEU A 108 -17.29 -6.53 -4.39
N CYS A 109 -18.51 -6.07 -4.66
CA CYS A 109 -19.73 -6.81 -4.38
C CYS A 109 -19.73 -8.17 -5.10
N GLY A 110 -20.02 -9.24 -4.35
CA GLY A 110 -20.05 -10.61 -4.88
C GLY A 110 -18.67 -11.29 -4.98
N ILE A 111 -17.58 -10.57 -4.69
CA ILE A 111 -16.22 -11.11 -4.65
C ILE A 111 -15.88 -11.47 -3.20
N ASN A 112 -15.38 -12.67 -2.95
CA ASN A 112 -14.94 -13.08 -1.61
C ASN A 112 -13.57 -12.48 -1.31
N THR A 113 -13.52 -11.32 -0.67
CA THR A 113 -12.28 -10.60 -0.37
C THR A 113 -11.89 -10.65 1.12
N TYR A 114 -10.66 -10.26 1.42
CA TYR A 114 -10.15 -9.98 2.77
C TYR A 114 -8.98 -8.99 2.67
N ILE A 115 -8.63 -8.33 3.78
CA ILE A 115 -7.45 -7.47 3.85
C ILE A 115 -6.30 -8.29 4.47
N ASP A 116 -5.12 -8.27 3.85
CA ASP A 116 -3.93 -8.94 4.37
C ASP A 116 -3.16 -8.10 5.39
N GLU A 117 -2.06 -8.64 5.92
CA GLU A 117 -1.17 -7.97 6.89
C GLU A 117 -0.54 -6.67 6.34
N ASP A 118 -0.43 -6.53 5.01
CA ASP A 118 0.10 -5.33 4.35
C ASP A 118 -0.99 -4.28 4.10
N GLY A 119 -2.24 -4.54 4.51
CA GLY A 119 -3.38 -3.65 4.29
C GLY A 119 -3.92 -3.69 2.86
N ILE A 120 -3.60 -4.73 2.08
CA ILE A 120 -4.03 -4.90 0.70
C ILE A 120 -5.27 -5.81 0.66
N THR A 121 -6.29 -5.37 -0.08
CA THR A 121 -7.46 -6.19 -0.41
C THR A 121 -7.05 -7.33 -1.34
N ARG A 122 -7.20 -8.55 -0.86
CA ARG A 122 -6.92 -9.83 -1.54
C ARG A 122 -8.20 -10.60 -1.82
N LEU A 123 -8.15 -11.43 -2.85
CA LEU A 123 -9.19 -12.41 -3.14
C LEU A 123 -8.95 -13.68 -2.31
N LYS A 124 -10.01 -14.20 -1.68
CA LYS A 124 -10.03 -15.58 -1.19
C LYS A 124 -10.32 -16.49 -2.39
N SER A 125 -9.30 -17.21 -2.86
CA SER A 125 -9.54 -18.34 -3.74
C SER A 125 -10.26 -19.44 -2.95
N ARG A 126 -11.21 -20.14 -3.59
CA ARG A 126 -11.69 -21.39 -3.02
C ARG A 126 -10.52 -22.39 -3.04
N PRO A 127 -10.30 -23.19 -2.00
CA PRO A 127 -9.49 -24.39 -2.16
C PRO A 127 -10.22 -25.30 -3.14
N GLY A 128 -9.69 -25.48 -4.36
CA GLY A 128 -10.17 -26.50 -5.30
C GLY A 128 -10.31 -26.06 -6.76
N ALA A 129 -9.20 -26.11 -7.49
CA ALA A 129 -9.18 -26.45 -8.91
C ALA A 129 -7.80 -27.05 -9.19
N ASP A 130 -7.64 -28.31 -8.82
CA ASP A 130 -6.46 -29.12 -9.06
C ASP A 130 -6.42 -29.47 -10.57
N PRO A 131 -5.47 -28.98 -11.38
CA PRO A 131 -5.34 -29.42 -12.76
C PRO A 131 -4.42 -30.64 -12.78
N GLY A 132 -4.96 -31.80 -12.41
CA GLY A 132 -4.43 -33.12 -12.77
C GLY A 132 -3.04 -33.52 -12.24
N GLY A 133 -3.05 -34.50 -11.34
CA GLY A 133 -2.09 -35.62 -11.39
C GLY A 133 -0.76 -35.43 -10.66
N GLY A 134 -0.70 -35.96 -9.44
CA GLY A 134 0.57 -36.17 -8.74
C GLY A 134 0.40 -36.83 -7.37
N HIS A 135 0.24 -38.16 -7.36
CA HIS A 135 0.44 -38.95 -6.15
C HIS A 135 1.82 -38.65 -5.54
N ARG A 136 1.86 -38.13 -4.31
CA ARG A 136 2.88 -38.47 -3.31
C ARG A 136 2.36 -38.14 -1.92
N GLY A 137 2.24 -39.19 -1.11
CA GLY A 137 1.55 -39.16 0.17
C GLY A 137 2.24 -38.31 1.23
N GLN A 138 1.41 -37.77 2.12
CA GLN A 138 1.72 -37.56 3.53
C GLN A 138 0.42 -37.82 4.31
N LEU A 139 0.53 -38.65 5.36
CA LEU A 139 -0.58 -39.07 6.21
C LEU A 139 -1.22 -37.88 6.95
N PRO A 140 -2.53 -37.94 7.25
CA PRO A 140 -3.15 -36.99 8.16
C PRO A 140 -2.72 -37.24 9.63
N PRO A 141 -2.61 -36.19 10.47
CA PRO A 141 -2.39 -36.33 11.91
C PRO A 141 -3.61 -36.97 12.60
N PRO A 142 -3.40 -37.59 13.78
CA PRO A 142 -4.38 -38.47 14.41
C PRO A 142 -5.63 -37.74 14.94
N SER A 143 -6.76 -38.37 14.67
CA SER A 143 -8.15 -38.02 14.92
C SER A 143 -8.46 -37.41 16.28
N ALA A 144 -9.12 -36.24 16.28
CA ALA A 144 -10.06 -35.86 17.34
C ALA A 144 -11.43 -36.46 17.00
N GLU A 145 -11.68 -37.68 17.48
CA GLU A 145 -13.02 -38.27 17.45
C GLU A 145 -13.96 -37.44 18.36
N THR A 146 -14.88 -36.73 17.74
CA THR A 146 -16.00 -36.09 18.44
C THR A 146 -16.79 -37.17 19.18
N LYS A 147 -17.02 -36.96 20.48
CA LYS A 147 -17.63 -37.88 21.47
C LYS A 147 -18.97 -38.51 21.04
N GLU A 148 -19.60 -38.00 19.98
CA GLU A 148 -20.90 -38.42 19.47
C GLU A 148 -20.89 -39.80 18.76
N LYS A 149 -19.73 -40.27 18.25
CA LYS A 149 -19.63 -41.56 17.55
C LYS A 149 -19.40 -42.75 18.49
N LYS A 150 -18.87 -42.52 19.70
CA LYS A 150 -18.63 -43.58 20.71
C LYS A 150 -19.94 -44.01 21.38
N GLU A 151 -20.87 -43.07 21.60
CA GLU A 151 -22.15 -43.35 22.25
C GLU A 151 -23.11 -44.20 21.38
N ARG A 152 -23.03 -44.07 20.04
CA ARG A 152 -23.85 -44.88 19.12
C ARG A 152 -23.37 -46.33 18.99
N LYS A 153 -22.08 -46.63 19.23
CA LYS A 153 -21.59 -48.02 19.24
C LYS A 153 -21.96 -48.75 20.53
N GLU A 154 -22.00 -48.06 21.67
CA GLU A 154 -22.31 -48.67 22.95
C GLU A 154 -23.81 -48.98 23.12
N LYS A 155 -24.68 -48.18 22.48
CA LYS A 155 -26.14 -48.45 22.47
C LYS A 155 -26.53 -49.64 21.57
N ASN A 156 -25.79 -49.92 20.50
CA ASN A 156 -26.07 -51.06 19.62
C ASN A 156 -25.52 -52.40 20.15
N LEU A 157 -24.61 -52.39 21.13
CA LEU A 157 -24.09 -53.62 21.74
C LEU A 157 -25.00 -54.17 22.87
N LYS A 158 -25.94 -53.36 23.38
CA LYS A 158 -26.86 -53.75 24.46
C LYS A 158 -28.20 -54.34 23.99
N ILE A 159 -28.43 -54.49 22.67
CA ILE A 159 -29.69 -55.01 22.11
C ILE A 159 -29.49 -56.45 21.56
N THR A 160 -28.36 -57.10 21.82
CA THR A 160 -28.09 -58.47 21.32
C THR A 160 -27.46 -59.38 22.37
N GLN A 161 -28.01 -59.36 23.59
CA GLN A 161 -27.88 -60.45 24.56
C GLN A 161 -29.23 -60.73 25.21
#